data_AF-A0A2E7Z176-F1
#
_entry.id   AF-A0A2E7Z176-F1
#
_cell.length_a   1.000
_cell.length_b   1.000
_cell.length_c   1.000
_cell.angle_alpha   90.00
_cell.angle_beta   90.00
_cell.angle_gamma   90.00
#
_symmetry.space_group_name_H-M   'P 1'
#
loop_
_entity.id
_entity.type
_entity.pdbx_description
1 polymer ?
#
loop_
_entity_poly.entity_id
_entity_poly.type
_entity_poly.pdbx_seq_one_letter_code
_entity_poly.pdbx_strand_id
1 'polypeptide(L)' 'MGAGLGLAMGIAFLVISLVQFDDTETNAKDVALVSLLFGIPFSVLIGLGIGWAWGRFFGPDSL' A
#
# COMPACT_ATOMS: atom_id res chain seq x y z
N MET A 1 -6.73 8.97 -8.97
CA MET A 1 -7.00 7.53 -8.75
C MET A 1 -5.78 6.74 -8.25
N GLY A 2 -4.57 6.93 -8.80
CA GLY A 2 -3.37 6.17 -8.39
C GLY A 2 -3.05 6.16 -6.89
N ALA A 3 -3.10 7.31 -6.21
CA ALA A 3 -2.90 7.38 -4.76
C ALA A 3 -3.95 6.57 -3.96
N GLY A 4 -5.20 6.56 -4.41
CA GLY A 4 -6.27 5.78 -3.79
C GLY A 4 -6.04 4.27 -3.94
N LEU A 5 -5.58 3.83 -5.12
CA LEU A 5 -5.21 2.44 -5.36
C LEU A 5 -4.00 2.02 -4.50
N GLY A 6 -2.99 2.89 -4.40
CA GLY A 6 -1.84 2.68 -3.53
C GLY A 6 -2.19 2.61 -2.04
N LEU A 7 -3.11 3.46 -1.58
CA LEU A 7 -3.62 3.43 -0.20
C LEU A 7 -4.41 2.14 0.08
N ALA A 8 -5.29 1.73 -0.83
CA ALA A 8 -6.07 0.50 -0.71
C ALA A 8 -5.18 -0.74 -0.65
N MET A 9 -4.14 -0.82 -1.50
CA MET A 9 -3.14 -1.88 -1.42
C MET A 9 -2.38 -1.87 -0.09
N GLY A 10 -1.97 -0.70 0.39
CA GLY A 10 -1.26 -0.58 1.66
C GLY A 10 -2.09 -1.08 2.84
N ILE A 11 -3.37 -0.73 2.87
CA ILE A 11 -4.31 -1.23 3.89
C ILE A 11 -4.51 -2.75 3.76
N ALA A 12 -4.66 -3.26 2.54
CA ALA A 12 -4.79 -4.71 2.32
C ALA A 12 -3.55 -5.46 2.81
N PHE A 13 -2.34 -4.97 2.53
CA PHE A 13 -1.10 -5.56 3.02
C PHE A 13 -0.99 -5.49 4.55
N LEU A 14 -1.35 -4.35 5.17
CA LEU A 14 -1.40 -4.25 6.63
C LEU A 14 -2.31 -5.33 7.23
N VAL A 15 -3.52 -5.50 6.69
CA VAL A 15 -4.47 -6.51 7.18
C VAL A 15 -3.90 -7.92 7.03
N ILE A 16 -3.30 -8.24 5.88
CA ILE A 16 -2.66 -9.54 5.65
C ILE A 16 -1.51 -9.76 6.65
N SER A 17 -0.63 -8.77 6.84
CA SER A 17 0.48 -8.85 7.78
C SER A 17 0.01 -9.04 9.22
N LEU A 18 -1.09 -8.39 9.64
CA LEU A 18 -1.67 -8.59 10.96
C LEU A 18 -2.30 -9.97 11.17
N VAL A 19 -2.68 -10.67 10.10
CA VAL A 19 -3.23 -12.04 10.17
C VAL A 19 -2.13 -13.10 10.06
N GLN A 20 -0.98 -12.77 9.48
CA GLN A 20 0.08 -13.73 9.14
C GLN A 20 1.38 -13.58 9.95
N PHE A 21 1.48 -12.58 10.84
CA PHE A 21 2.70 -12.41 11.62
C PHE A 21 2.89 -13.55 12.64
N ASP A 22 4.15 -13.90 12.89
CA ASP A 22 4.54 -14.85 13.93
C ASP A 22 4.50 -14.16 15.30
N ASP A 23 3.64 -14.63 16.18
CA ASP A 23 3.41 -14.08 17.51
C ASP A 23 4.48 -14.48 18.53
N THR A 24 5.34 -15.45 18.20
CA THR A 24 6.48 -15.85 19.03
C THR A 24 7.73 -14.99 18.79
N GLU A 25 7.82 -14.37 17.61
CA GLU A 25 8.97 -13.51 17.23
C GLU A 25 8.61 -12.02 17.16
N THR A 26 7.34 -11.65 16.99
CA THR A 26 6.93 -10.26 16.73
C THR A 26 5.59 -9.92 17.39
N ASN A 27 5.36 -8.63 17.63
CA ASN A 27 4.09 -8.11 18.16
C ASN A 27 3.26 -7.43 17.06
N ALA A 28 1.93 -7.63 17.10
CA ALA A 28 0.97 -6.92 16.25
C ALA A 28 1.18 -5.39 16.22
N LYS A 29 1.57 -4.78 17.34
CA LYS A 29 1.87 -3.35 17.42
C LYS A 29 3.04 -2.95 16.51
N ASP A 30 4.10 -3.76 16.49
CA ASP A 30 5.30 -3.47 15.69
C ASP A 30 5.00 -3.66 14.20
N VAL A 31 4.24 -4.70 13.85
CA VAL A 31 3.73 -4.93 12.50
C VAL A 31 2.87 -3.75 12.02
N ALA A 32 1.96 -3.27 12.87
CA ALA A 32 1.10 -2.13 12.55
C ALA A 32 1.92 -0.84 12.38
N LEU A 33 2.90 -0.60 13.26
CA LEU A 33 3.76 0.59 13.18
C LEU A 33 4.62 0.59 11.92
N VAL A 34 5.28 -0.52 11.59
CA VAL A 34 6.10 -0.63 10.37
C VAL A 34 5.22 -0.45 9.13
N SER A 35 4.05 -1.09 9.11
CA SER A 35 3.11 -0.96 8.00
C SER A 35 2.57 0.46 7.85
N LEU A 36 2.29 1.18 8.95
CA LEU A 36 1.77 2.54 8.91
C LEU A 36 2.85 3.57 8.52
N LEU A 37 4.07 3.41 9.03
CA LEU A 37 5.17 4.36 8.81
C LEU A 37 5.88 4.14 7.48
N PHE A 38 5.92 2.90 6.98
CA PHE A 38 6.65 2.55 5.77
C PHE A 38 5.78 1.84 4.73
N GLY A 39 5.04 0.80 5.11
CA GLY A 39 4.26 0.00 4.17
C GLY A 39 3.25 0.82 3.34
N ILE A 40 2.37 1.55 4.03
CA ILE A 40 1.33 2.38 3.42
C ILE A 40 1.93 3.56 2.64
N PRO A 41 2.87 4.35 3.17
CA PRO A 41 3.52 5.39 2.37
C PRO A 41 4.18 4.84 1.10
N PHE A 42 4.85 3.70 1.19
CA PHE A 42 5.50 3.08 0.03
C PHE A 42 4.50 2.58 -1.01
N SER A 43 3.40 1.95 -0.58
CA SER A 43 2.34 1.51 -1.48
C SER A 43 1.63 2.67 -2.16
N VAL A 44 1.46 3.81 -1.47
CA VAL A 44 0.93 5.05 -2.05
C VAL A 44 1.85 5.60 -3.13
N LEU A 45 3.17 5.61 -2.91
CA LEU A 45 4.15 6.03 -3.92
C LEU A 45 4.09 5.12 -5.15
N ILE A 46 3.97 3.81 -4.96
CA ILE A 46 3.78 2.86 -6.06
C ILE A 46 2.47 3.15 -6.80
N GLY A 47 1.37 3.36 -6.09
CA GLY A 47 0.08 3.69 -6.68
C GLY A 47 0.09 5.00 -7.48
N LEU A 48 0.82 6.01 -7.00
CA LEU A 48 1.07 7.26 -7.73
C LEU A 48 1.86 7.01 -9.01
N GLY A 49 2.91 6.19 -8.96
CA GLY A 49 3.69 5.79 -10.13
C GLY A 49 2.84 5.06 -11.18
N ILE A 50 2.01 4.12 -10.74
CA ILE A 50 1.07 3.39 -11.61
C ILE A 50 0.05 4.36 -12.22
N GLY A 51 -0.56 5.24 -11.41
CA GLY A 51 -1.53 6.21 -11.90
C GLY A 51 -0.94 7.20 -12.89
N TRP A 52 0.30 7.63 -12.67
CA TRP A 52 1.04 8.48 -13.60
C TRP A 52 1.34 7.75 -14.92
N ALA A 53 1.85 6.52 -14.85
CA ALA A 53 2.15 5.71 -16.04
C ALA A 53 0.87 5.46 -16.85
N TRP A 54 -0.23 5.13 -16.17
CA TRP A 54 -1.52 4.93 -16.80
C TRP A 54 -1.99 6.16 -17.58
N GLY A 55 -1.98 7.34 -16.94
CA GLY A 55 -2.33 8.60 -17.61
C GLY A 55 -1.41 8.94 -18.79
N ARG A 56 -0.14 8.54 -18.73
CA ARG A 56 0.84 8.80 -19.79
C ARG A 56 0.66 7.92 -21.03
N PHE A 57 0.24 6.67 -20.86
CA PHE A 57 0.11 5.67 -21.93
C PHE A 57 -1.30 5.54 -22.49
N PHE A 58 -2.33 5.69 -21.66
CA PHE A 58 -3.73 5.47 -22.05
C PHE A 58 -4.54 6.77 -22.13
N GLY A 59 -4.04 7.87 -21.57
CA GLY A 59 -4.66 9.20 -21.59
C GLY A 59 -5.32 9.56 -20.25
N PRO A 60 -5.51 10.86 -19.95
CA PRO A 60 -6.01 11.33 -18.66
C PRO A 60 -7.42 10.83 -18.30
N ASP A 61 -8.24 10.57 -19.33
CA ASP A 61 -9.65 10.18 -19.22
C ASP A 61 -9.90 8.68 -19.47
N SER A 62 -8.83 7.88 -19.51
CA SER A 62 -8.89 6.45 -19.85
C SER A 62 -9.40 5.54 -18.72
N LEU A 63 -9.77 6.14 -17.59
CA LEU A 63 -10.41 5.51 -16.43
C LEU A 63 -11.43 6.47 -15.82
#